data_AF-A0A368GV67-F1
#
_entry.id   AF-A0A368GV67-F1
#
_cell.length_a   1.000
_cell.length_b   1.000
_cell.length_c   1.000
_cell.angle_alpha   90.00
_cell.angle_beta   90.00
_cell.angle_gamma   90.00
#
_symmetry.space_group_name_H-M   'P 1'
#
loop_
_entity.id
_entity.type
_entity.pdbx_description
1 polymer ?
#
loop_
_entity_poly.entity_id
_entity_poly.type
_entity_poly.pdbx_seq_one_letter_code
_entity_poly.pdbx_strand_id
1 'polypeptide(L)'
;MYCRYFDVTQREIEPAVESFVFPDYAVHCCSRDNAKYMSVTEDLNDSAVEYVSVVDRRHKHPKFFLSLCLSPMYGNERKWLLLAELVEHNKLEGVEYFYLYVKDMDDYTNKDCLQRSRGHSKYVIFQDLDERILPTDNTTVRELVRETMDTNKTIAMVSFPSLEFMMTLSPPLEYRVLVMWVHAVSIFFPGYKELHFTPEEVVMRHYNSVALQGNPDLTLLNDTAFPAELMSTLYRKVEETLNHVYGSAN
;
A
#
# COMPACT_ATOMS: atom_id res chain seq x y z
N MET A 1 -28.94 5.17 6.90
CA MET A 1 -28.19 4.60 5.76
C MET A 1 -28.80 3.26 5.36
N TYR A 2 -29.12 3.09 4.09
CA TYR A 2 -29.79 1.90 3.56
C TYR A 2 -29.05 1.38 2.33
N CYS A 3 -28.81 0.07 2.30
CA CYS A 3 -28.29 -0.63 1.14
C CYS A 3 -29.43 -0.98 0.20
N ARG A 4 -29.32 -0.52 -1.05
CA ARG A 4 -30.25 -0.79 -2.14
C ARG A 4 -29.58 -1.64 -3.20
N TYR A 5 -30.28 -2.62 -3.73
CA TYR A 5 -29.73 -3.63 -4.64
C TYR A 5 -30.52 -3.64 -5.93
N PHE A 6 -29.86 -3.84 -7.05
CA PHE A 6 -30.48 -3.79 -8.36
C PHE A 6 -30.04 -4.98 -9.20
N ASP A 7 -30.97 -5.51 -10.01
CA ASP A 7 -30.72 -6.63 -10.90
C ASP A 7 -29.97 -6.22 -12.19
N VAL A 8 -29.78 -7.16 -13.13
CA VAL A 8 -29.15 -6.91 -14.44
C VAL A 8 -29.86 -5.83 -15.27
N THR A 9 -31.15 -5.59 -15.03
CA THR A 9 -31.97 -4.58 -15.72
C THR A 9 -32.06 -3.27 -14.95
N GLN A 10 -31.27 -3.11 -13.87
CA GLN A 10 -31.30 -1.97 -12.96
C GLN A 10 -32.64 -1.78 -12.24
N ARG A 11 -33.44 -2.85 -12.11
CA ARG A 11 -34.64 -2.82 -11.28
C ARG A 11 -34.27 -3.11 -9.84
N GLU A 12 -34.83 -2.33 -8.92
CA GLU A 12 -34.58 -2.50 -7.49
C GLU A 12 -35.13 -3.83 -6.97
N ILE A 13 -34.31 -4.48 -6.14
CA ILE A 13 -34.63 -5.72 -5.42
C ILE A 13 -35.03 -5.32 -4.00
N GLU A 14 -36.32 -5.07 -3.81
CA GLU A 14 -36.92 -4.68 -2.55
C GLU A 14 -36.99 -5.83 -1.52
N PRO A 15 -37.01 -5.54 -0.20
CA PRO A 15 -36.92 -4.21 0.41
C PRO A 15 -35.47 -3.70 0.48
N ALA A 16 -35.28 -2.38 0.50
CA ALA A 16 -34.03 -1.76 0.96
C ALA A 16 -33.65 -2.26 2.37
N VAL A 17 -32.36 -2.39 2.66
CA VAL A 17 -31.85 -2.99 3.92
C VAL A 17 -31.14 -1.93 4.74
N GLU A 18 -31.60 -1.72 5.97
CA GLU A 18 -30.92 -0.84 6.92
C GLU A 18 -29.49 -1.34 7.18
N SER A 19 -28.53 -0.42 7.14
CA SER A 19 -27.12 -0.70 7.33
C SER A 19 -26.51 0.23 8.36
N PHE A 20 -25.38 -0.19 8.92
CA PHE A 20 -24.54 0.66 9.72
C PHE A 20 -23.33 1.15 8.91
N VAL A 21 -22.75 2.26 9.37
CA VAL A 21 -21.53 2.83 8.84
C VAL A 21 -20.44 2.60 9.88
N PHE A 22 -19.38 1.88 9.49
CA PHE A 22 -18.21 1.71 10.35
C PHE A 22 -16.99 1.24 9.55
N PRO A 23 -15.83 1.87 9.69
CA PRO A 23 -15.61 3.23 10.20
C PRO A 23 -16.41 4.26 9.38
N ASP A 24 -16.34 5.56 9.72
CA ASP A 24 -17.22 6.67 9.29
C ASP A 24 -17.52 6.84 7.78
N TYR A 25 -16.95 6.00 6.92
CA TYR A 25 -16.96 6.08 5.47
C TYR A 25 -17.16 4.71 4.78
N ALA A 26 -17.48 3.65 5.53
CA ALA A 26 -17.73 2.31 4.99
C ALA A 26 -19.11 1.80 5.42
N VAL A 27 -19.98 1.54 4.44
CA VAL A 27 -21.33 1.01 4.67
C VAL A 27 -21.32 -0.51 4.54
N HIS A 28 -21.79 -1.21 5.58
CA HIS A 28 -21.76 -2.68 5.65
C HIS A 28 -23.05 -3.32 5.18
N CYS A 29 -23.12 -3.58 3.88
CA CYS A 29 -24.23 -4.27 3.24
C CYS A 29 -24.07 -5.80 3.26
N CYS A 30 -25.17 -6.51 3.53
CA CYS A 30 -25.23 -7.96 3.35
C CYS A 30 -25.23 -8.33 1.86
N SER A 31 -24.76 -9.53 1.51
CA SER A 31 -24.90 -10.02 0.14
C SER A 31 -26.37 -10.30 -0.19
N ARG A 32 -26.79 -10.02 -1.43
CA ARG A 32 -28.15 -10.30 -1.90
C ARG A 32 -28.15 -11.05 -3.23
N ASP A 33 -28.98 -12.07 -3.31
CA ASP A 33 -29.10 -12.88 -4.51
C ASP A 33 -29.60 -12.04 -5.70
N ASN A 34 -29.06 -12.32 -6.88
CA ASN A 34 -29.35 -11.65 -8.15
C ASN A 34 -28.98 -10.15 -8.22
N ALA A 35 -28.43 -9.57 -7.15
CA ALA A 35 -27.90 -8.21 -7.21
C ALA A 35 -26.68 -8.14 -8.13
N LYS A 36 -26.75 -7.23 -9.10
CA LYS A 36 -25.63 -6.87 -10.00
C LYS A 36 -25.14 -5.46 -9.80
N TYR A 37 -26.00 -4.59 -9.31
CA TYR A 37 -25.62 -3.24 -8.89
C TYR A 37 -26.12 -2.96 -7.48
N MET A 38 -25.48 -2.00 -6.84
CA MET A 38 -25.84 -1.52 -5.50
C MET A 38 -25.78 0.00 -5.46
N SER A 39 -26.61 0.58 -4.59
CA SER A 39 -26.56 1.98 -4.17
C SER A 39 -26.67 2.03 -2.65
N VAL A 40 -26.29 3.16 -2.08
CA VAL A 40 -26.56 3.47 -0.68
C VAL A 40 -27.38 4.76 -0.62
N THR A 41 -28.36 4.83 0.27
CA THR A 41 -29.14 6.05 0.55
C THR A 41 -29.08 6.42 2.03
N GLU A 42 -29.30 7.68 2.36
CA GLU A 42 -29.36 8.13 3.77
C GLU A 42 -30.63 7.61 4.43
N ASP A 43 -31.77 7.83 3.77
CA ASP A 43 -33.09 7.43 4.24
C ASP A 43 -33.76 6.37 3.34
N LEU A 44 -34.81 5.76 3.89
CA LEU A 44 -35.61 4.74 3.19
C LEU A 44 -36.35 5.33 1.98
N ASN A 45 -36.77 6.59 2.07
CA ASN A 45 -37.57 7.26 1.03
C ASN A 45 -36.73 7.91 -0.07
N ASP A 46 -35.42 7.99 0.11
CA ASP A 46 -34.52 8.58 -0.87
C ASP A 46 -34.46 7.73 -2.13
N SER A 47 -34.38 8.42 -3.26
CA SER A 47 -34.17 7.76 -4.55
C SER A 47 -32.69 7.48 -4.75
N ALA A 48 -32.34 6.23 -5.06
CA ALA A 48 -30.98 5.89 -5.48
C ALA A 48 -30.68 6.55 -6.83
N VAL A 49 -29.65 7.40 -6.87
CA VAL A 49 -29.22 8.14 -8.07
C VAL A 49 -27.94 7.58 -8.69
N GLU A 50 -27.07 6.98 -7.87
CA GLU A 50 -25.80 6.40 -8.31
C GLU A 50 -25.76 4.91 -7.99
N TYR A 51 -25.35 4.10 -8.97
CA TYR A 51 -25.26 2.66 -8.81
C TYR A 51 -23.86 2.17 -9.18
N VAL A 52 -23.30 1.29 -8.35
CA VAL A 52 -22.01 0.65 -8.60
C VAL A 52 -22.21 -0.84 -8.83
N SER A 53 -21.41 -1.42 -9.74
CA SER A 53 -21.46 -2.87 -9.98
C SER A 53 -21.00 -3.65 -8.75
N VAL A 54 -21.76 -4.67 -8.36
CA VAL A 54 -21.37 -5.59 -7.29
C VAL A 54 -20.28 -6.53 -7.81
N VAL A 55 -19.14 -6.50 -7.12
CA VAL A 55 -18.01 -7.39 -7.40
C VAL A 55 -17.91 -8.40 -6.25
N ASP A 56 -17.99 -9.69 -6.55
CA ASP A 56 -17.78 -10.71 -5.53
C ASP A 56 -16.28 -10.83 -5.23
N ARG A 57 -15.90 -10.44 -4.02
CA ARG A 57 -14.51 -10.52 -3.52
C ARG A 57 -14.34 -11.60 -2.44
N ARG A 58 -15.33 -12.48 -2.23
CA ARG A 58 -15.30 -13.55 -1.21
C ARG A 58 -14.46 -14.76 -1.65
N HIS A 59 -13.30 -14.52 -2.25
CA HIS A 59 -12.41 -15.59 -2.66
C HIS A 59 -11.90 -16.34 -1.43
N LYS A 60 -12.09 -17.67 -1.40
CA LYS A 60 -11.57 -18.52 -0.32
C LYS A 60 -10.05 -18.48 -0.21
N HIS A 61 -9.39 -18.17 -1.32
CA HIS A 61 -7.94 -18.03 -1.40
C HIS A 61 -7.62 -16.68 -2.05
N PRO A 62 -6.82 -15.82 -1.40
CA PRO A 62 -6.33 -14.60 -2.01
C PRO A 62 -5.58 -14.91 -3.31
N LYS A 63 -5.72 -14.03 -4.32
CA LYS A 63 -5.03 -14.15 -5.60
C LYS A 63 -3.53 -13.92 -5.45
N PHE A 64 -3.16 -13.00 -4.56
CA PHE A 64 -1.78 -12.64 -4.27
C PHE A 64 -1.49 -12.84 -2.78
N PHE A 65 -0.26 -13.17 -2.44
CA PHE A 65 0.15 -13.25 -1.04
C PHE A 65 0.47 -11.86 -0.49
N LEU A 66 1.25 -11.06 -1.22
CA LEU A 66 1.71 -9.74 -0.78
C LEU A 66 1.45 -8.69 -1.87
N SER A 67 0.80 -7.60 -1.50
CA SER A 67 0.65 -6.42 -2.36
C SER A 67 1.16 -5.16 -1.67
N LEU A 68 1.40 -4.10 -2.45
CA LEU A 68 1.83 -2.81 -1.96
C LEU A 68 0.81 -1.71 -2.32
N CYS A 69 0.44 -0.90 -1.34
CA CYS A 69 -0.24 0.37 -1.46
C CYS A 69 0.82 1.48 -1.41
N LEU A 70 1.08 2.13 -2.55
CA LEU A 70 1.98 3.26 -2.59
C LEU A 70 1.22 4.52 -2.16
N SER A 71 1.76 5.22 -1.17
CA SER A 71 1.25 6.52 -0.75
C SER A 71 1.23 7.54 -1.90
N PRO A 72 0.40 8.61 -1.83
CA PRO A 72 0.31 9.61 -2.89
C PRO A 72 1.67 10.23 -3.20
N MET A 73 1.91 10.36 -4.50
CA MET A 73 3.04 11.14 -4.97
C MET A 73 2.63 12.62 -5.05
N TYR A 74 2.97 13.39 -4.02
CA TYR A 74 2.73 14.84 -3.99
C TYR A 74 3.76 15.62 -4.84
N GLY A 75 3.59 16.92 -5.02
CA GLY A 75 4.59 17.75 -5.73
C GLY A 75 4.49 17.69 -7.25
N ASN A 76 5.28 18.53 -7.93
CA ASN A 76 5.25 18.70 -9.39
C ASN A 76 6.47 18.08 -10.08
N GLU A 77 7.36 17.48 -9.31
CA GLU A 77 8.57 16.85 -9.78
C GLU A 77 8.33 15.51 -10.49
N ARG A 78 9.25 15.15 -11.39
CA ARG A 78 9.21 13.85 -12.07
C ARG A 78 9.72 12.76 -11.14
N LYS A 79 8.85 11.81 -10.81
CA LYS A 79 9.12 10.70 -9.88
C LYS A 79 9.37 9.35 -10.55
N TRP A 80 9.48 9.32 -11.87
CA TRP A 80 9.51 8.08 -12.66
C TRP A 80 10.66 7.15 -12.31
N LEU A 81 11.87 7.69 -12.08
CA LEU A 81 13.03 6.88 -11.69
C LEU A 81 12.81 6.25 -10.30
N LEU A 82 12.37 7.05 -9.32
CA LEU A 82 12.08 6.59 -7.96
C LEU A 82 10.97 5.54 -7.94
N LEU A 83 9.94 5.73 -8.78
CA LEU A 83 8.85 4.78 -8.92
C LEU A 83 9.31 3.45 -9.54
N ALA A 84 10.11 3.52 -10.62
CA ALA A 84 10.68 2.32 -11.24
C ALA A 84 11.55 1.55 -10.24
N GLU A 85 12.39 2.26 -9.48
CA GLU A 85 13.23 1.68 -8.44
C GLU A 85 12.39 1.05 -7.32
N LEU A 86 11.36 1.74 -6.80
CA LEU A 86 10.47 1.20 -5.79
C LEU A 86 9.78 -0.08 -6.25
N VAL A 87 9.27 -0.09 -7.49
CA VAL A 87 8.58 -1.25 -8.05
C VAL A 87 9.53 -2.43 -8.21
N GLU A 88 10.72 -2.22 -8.78
CA GLU A 88 11.69 -3.30 -8.95
C GLU A 88 12.25 -3.81 -7.63
N HIS A 89 12.50 -2.93 -6.66
CA HIS A 89 12.88 -3.31 -5.30
C HIS A 89 11.83 -4.21 -4.66
N ASN A 90 10.57 -3.77 -4.63
CA ASN A 90 9.50 -4.53 -4.00
C ASN A 90 9.19 -5.85 -4.73
N LYS A 91 9.41 -5.92 -6.05
CA LYS A 91 9.35 -7.18 -6.79
C LYS A 91 10.41 -8.17 -6.33
N LEU A 92 11.63 -7.71 -6.03
CA LEU A 92 12.69 -8.55 -5.45
C LEU A 92 12.30 -9.03 -4.05
N GLU A 93 11.65 -8.18 -3.25
CA GLU A 93 11.14 -8.54 -1.92
C GLU A 93 9.91 -9.48 -1.93
N GLY A 94 9.37 -9.78 -3.11
CA GLY A 94 8.29 -10.74 -3.31
C GLY A 94 6.88 -10.15 -3.29
N VAL A 95 6.75 -8.83 -3.50
CA VAL A 95 5.48 -8.15 -3.78
C VAL A 95 4.98 -8.53 -5.18
N GLU A 96 3.71 -8.94 -5.27
CA GLU A 96 3.11 -9.46 -6.49
C GLU A 96 2.14 -8.48 -7.17
N TYR A 97 1.62 -7.51 -6.44
CA TYR A 97 0.61 -6.58 -6.93
C TYR A 97 0.77 -5.19 -6.32
N PHE A 98 0.54 -4.15 -7.13
CA PHE A 98 0.77 -2.76 -6.75
C PHE A 98 -0.50 -1.94 -6.95
N TYR A 99 -0.86 -1.15 -5.94
CA TYR A 99 -1.88 -0.12 -6.02
C TYR A 99 -1.20 1.24 -6.05
N LEU A 100 -1.25 1.91 -7.20
CA LEU A 100 -0.64 3.22 -7.42
C LEU A 100 -1.74 4.28 -7.53
N TYR A 101 -1.68 5.29 -6.68
CA TYR A 101 -2.61 6.42 -6.69
C TYR A 101 -1.89 7.66 -7.23
N VAL A 102 -2.34 8.15 -8.39
CA VAL A 102 -1.69 9.26 -9.14
C VAL A 102 -2.35 10.61 -8.83
N LYS A 103 -3.03 10.72 -7.69
CA LYS A 103 -3.72 11.93 -7.22
C LYS A 103 -3.63 11.98 -5.69
N ASP A 104 -3.87 13.16 -5.11
CA ASP A 104 -4.00 13.34 -3.66
C ASP A 104 -4.86 12.21 -3.07
N MET A 105 -4.29 11.40 -2.17
CA MET A 105 -5.11 10.59 -1.27
C MET A 105 -5.41 11.45 -0.07
N ASP A 106 -6.68 11.74 0.14
CA ASP A 106 -7.18 11.99 1.47
C ASP A 106 -7.15 10.70 2.31
N ASP A 107 -7.42 10.82 3.60
CA ASP A 107 -7.53 9.66 4.49
C ASP A 107 -8.46 8.59 3.90
N TYR A 108 -9.59 9.02 3.33
CA TYR A 108 -10.55 8.13 2.70
C TYR A 108 -9.93 7.25 1.61
N THR A 109 -9.12 7.83 0.73
CA THR A 109 -8.48 7.10 -0.37
C THR A 109 -7.39 6.16 0.14
N ASN A 110 -6.70 6.47 1.24
CA ASN A 110 -5.78 5.53 1.90
C ASN A 110 -6.53 4.26 2.36
N LYS A 111 -7.71 4.46 2.96
CA LYS A 111 -8.59 3.35 3.38
C LYS A 111 -9.15 2.56 2.18
N ASP A 112 -9.35 3.18 1.03
CA ASP A 112 -9.75 2.49 -0.22
C ASP A 112 -8.73 1.41 -0.62
N CYS A 113 -7.42 1.66 -0.49
CA CYS A 113 -6.40 0.67 -0.85
C CYS A 113 -6.50 -0.61 0.00
N LEU A 114 -6.67 -0.47 1.32
CA LEU A 114 -6.91 -1.60 2.22
C LEU A 114 -8.17 -2.37 1.83
N GLN A 115 -9.26 -1.66 1.51
CA GLN A 115 -10.51 -2.31 1.12
C GLN A 115 -10.41 -3.00 -0.24
N ARG A 116 -9.63 -2.46 -1.18
CA ARG A 116 -9.38 -3.09 -2.48
C ARG A 116 -8.50 -4.32 -2.37
N SER A 117 -7.53 -4.32 -1.47
CA SER A 117 -6.67 -5.49 -1.22
C SER A 117 -7.41 -6.61 -0.49
N ARG A 118 -8.44 -6.29 0.32
CA ARG A 118 -9.26 -7.27 1.01
C ARG A 118 -9.86 -8.31 0.05
N GLY A 119 -9.59 -9.59 0.31
CA GLY A 119 -10.05 -10.72 -0.49
C GLY A 119 -9.34 -10.87 -1.85
N HIS A 120 -8.37 -10.00 -2.15
CA HIS A 120 -7.54 -10.05 -3.35
C HIS A 120 -6.08 -10.41 -3.00
N SER A 121 -5.52 -9.75 -2.00
CA SER A 121 -4.21 -10.02 -1.43
C SER A 121 -4.36 -10.52 0.00
N LYS A 122 -3.44 -11.38 0.45
CA LYS A 122 -3.44 -11.88 1.84
C LYS A 122 -2.93 -10.83 2.82
N TYR A 123 -1.84 -10.15 2.46
CA TYR A 123 -1.23 -9.06 3.20
C TYR A 123 -0.99 -7.87 2.27
N VAL A 124 -0.95 -6.68 2.87
CA VAL A 124 -0.72 -5.42 2.17
C VAL A 124 0.30 -4.57 2.91
N ILE A 125 1.27 -4.04 2.18
CA ILE A 125 2.27 -3.09 2.67
C ILE A 125 1.75 -1.69 2.34
N PHE A 126 1.82 -0.78 3.30
CA PHE A 126 1.72 0.66 3.06
C PHE A 126 3.13 1.22 3.07
N GLN A 127 3.50 1.92 2.01
CA GLN A 127 4.87 2.38 1.81
C GLN A 127 4.87 3.71 1.06
N ASP A 128 5.77 4.60 1.46
CA ASP A 128 6.08 5.84 0.75
C ASP A 128 7.10 5.63 -0.37
N LEU A 129 7.19 6.59 -1.28
CA LEU A 129 7.99 6.44 -2.50
C LEU A 129 9.51 6.31 -2.22
N ASP A 130 9.97 6.96 -1.17
CA ASP A 130 11.37 7.02 -0.71
C ASP A 130 11.69 6.00 0.39
N GLU A 131 10.80 5.06 0.65
CA GLU A 131 11.04 4.02 1.63
C GLU A 131 11.52 2.72 0.95
N ARG A 132 12.45 2.01 1.58
CA ARG A 132 12.87 0.66 1.18
C ARG A 132 12.91 -0.24 2.40
N ILE A 133 12.05 -1.26 2.43
CA ILE A 133 12.06 -2.27 3.48
C ILE A 133 13.06 -3.36 3.07
N LEU A 134 13.99 -3.66 3.97
CA LEU A 134 15.07 -4.61 3.78
C LEU A 134 15.19 -5.50 5.02
N PRO A 135 14.87 -6.80 4.92
CA PRO A 135 15.30 -7.78 5.92
C PRO A 135 16.82 -7.74 6.10
N THR A 136 17.30 -8.01 7.31
CA THR A 136 18.75 -7.98 7.63
C THR A 136 19.45 -9.28 7.25
N ASP A 137 18.71 -10.38 7.16
CA ASP A 137 19.19 -11.66 6.66
C ASP A 137 18.89 -11.82 5.16
N ASN A 138 19.19 -13.00 4.61
CA ASN A 138 19.00 -13.27 3.19
C ASN A 138 17.55 -13.72 2.86
N THR A 139 16.57 -13.27 3.65
CA THR A 139 15.14 -13.51 3.38
C THR A 139 14.54 -12.34 2.61
N THR A 140 13.33 -12.53 2.08
CA THR A 140 12.56 -11.43 1.49
C THR A 140 11.47 -10.94 2.44
N VAL A 141 10.96 -9.71 2.25
CA VAL A 141 9.82 -9.21 3.02
C VAL A 141 8.62 -10.17 2.98
N ARG A 142 8.36 -10.79 1.82
CA ARG A 142 7.33 -11.85 1.68
C ARG A 142 7.55 -13.02 2.64
N GLU A 143 8.78 -13.48 2.78
CA GLU A 143 9.12 -14.60 3.66
C GLU A 143 9.01 -14.20 5.13
N LEU A 144 9.55 -13.04 5.49
CA LEU A 144 9.42 -12.47 6.83
C LEU A 144 7.94 -12.34 7.26
N VAL A 145 7.10 -11.72 6.42
CA VAL A 145 5.66 -11.57 6.68
C VAL A 145 4.97 -12.94 6.81
N ARG A 146 5.37 -13.93 6.01
CA ARG A 146 4.84 -15.30 6.12
C ARG A 146 5.22 -15.91 7.46
N GLU A 147 6.49 -15.92 7.81
CA GLU A 147 6.96 -16.57 9.03
C GLU A 147 6.37 -15.92 10.28
N THR A 148 6.18 -14.60 10.27
CA THR A 148 5.57 -13.86 11.38
C THR A 148 4.04 -14.01 11.43
N MET A 149 3.34 -13.60 10.36
CA MET A 149 1.89 -13.42 10.38
C MET A 149 1.12 -14.68 9.97
N ASP A 150 1.73 -15.62 9.22
CA ASP A 150 1.09 -16.91 8.96
C ASP A 150 1.19 -17.87 10.13
N THR A 151 2.28 -17.82 10.89
CA THR A 151 2.48 -18.64 12.09
C THR A 151 1.65 -18.14 13.26
N ASN A 152 1.48 -16.82 13.40
CA ASN A 152 0.67 -16.22 14.46
C ASN A 152 -0.49 -15.38 13.89
N LYS A 153 -1.67 -16.02 13.80
CA LYS A 153 -2.90 -15.40 13.26
C LYS A 153 -3.46 -14.24 14.09
N THR A 154 -2.93 -14.01 15.29
CA THR A 154 -3.33 -12.85 16.12
C THR A 154 -2.62 -11.57 15.72
N ILE A 155 -1.56 -11.64 14.90
CA ILE A 155 -0.85 -10.46 14.42
C ILE A 155 -1.59 -9.93 13.19
N ALA A 156 -2.19 -8.74 13.32
CA ALA A 156 -2.87 -8.06 12.22
C ALA A 156 -2.01 -6.99 11.54
N MET A 157 -0.98 -6.53 12.22
CA MET A 157 -0.04 -5.55 11.70
C MET A 157 1.37 -5.85 12.18
N VAL A 158 2.34 -5.64 11.30
CA VAL A 158 3.74 -5.52 11.65
C VAL A 158 4.19 -4.11 11.32
N SER A 159 5.00 -3.51 12.18
CA SER A 159 5.65 -2.23 11.90
C SER A 159 7.16 -2.42 11.88
N PHE A 160 7.79 -1.70 10.96
CA PHE A 160 9.22 -1.74 10.73
C PHE A 160 9.88 -0.52 11.39
N PRO A 161 11.02 -0.67 12.06
CA PRO A 161 11.76 0.47 12.57
C PRO A 161 12.28 1.29 11.39
N SER A 162 11.94 2.58 11.38
CA SER A 162 12.48 3.52 10.41
C SER A 162 13.91 3.89 10.79
N LEU A 163 14.84 3.67 9.88
CA LEU A 163 16.19 4.22 9.94
C LEU A 163 16.32 5.24 8.81
N GLU A 164 16.64 6.47 9.15
CA GLU A 164 16.89 7.53 8.17
C GLU A 164 18.28 7.34 7.57
N PHE A 165 18.35 7.12 6.25
CA PHE A 165 19.62 7.00 5.54
C PHE A 165 19.88 8.26 4.72
N MET A 166 21.06 8.83 4.95
CA MET A 166 21.50 10.04 4.28
C MET A 166 22.10 9.71 2.91
N MET A 167 21.65 10.41 1.87
CA MET A 167 22.33 10.38 0.58
C MET A 167 23.69 11.06 0.68
N THR A 168 24.74 10.43 0.16
CA THR A 168 26.13 10.95 0.18
C THR A 168 26.37 12.12 -0.79
N LEU A 169 25.44 12.34 -1.73
CA LEU A 169 25.45 13.45 -2.68
C LEU A 169 24.08 14.11 -2.71
N SER A 170 24.04 15.44 -2.85
CA SER A 170 22.79 16.18 -3.01
C SER A 170 22.02 15.63 -4.22
N PRO A 171 20.78 15.14 -4.06
CA PRO A 171 19.98 14.78 -5.21
C PRO A 171 19.79 16.04 -6.09
N PRO A 172 19.72 15.91 -7.42
CA PRO A 172 19.46 17.05 -8.31
C PRO A 172 18.21 17.81 -7.82
N LEU A 173 18.20 19.15 -7.97
CA LEU A 173 17.15 20.04 -7.45
C LEU A 173 15.70 19.65 -7.82
N GLU A 174 15.55 18.80 -8.83
CA GLU A 174 14.29 18.22 -9.31
C GLU A 174 13.76 17.05 -8.47
N TYR A 175 14.50 16.49 -7.50
CA TYR A 175 14.07 15.29 -6.74
C TYR A 175 13.75 15.60 -5.27
N ARG A 176 13.12 16.75 -4.98
CA ARG A 176 12.68 17.04 -3.60
C ARG A 176 11.57 16.07 -3.23
N VAL A 177 11.89 15.02 -2.47
CA VAL A 177 10.88 14.09 -1.97
C VAL A 177 10.16 14.73 -0.78
N LEU A 178 8.84 14.55 -0.75
CA LEU A 178 7.96 15.05 0.28
C LEU A 178 7.81 13.98 1.36
N VAL A 179 8.09 14.36 2.60
CA VAL A 179 7.88 13.52 3.79
C VAL A 179 6.40 13.25 3.94
N MET A 180 6.02 11.98 3.95
CA MET A 180 4.69 11.53 4.29
C MET A 180 4.68 11.01 5.72
N TRP A 181 3.57 11.24 6.42
CA TRP A 181 3.40 10.84 7.81
C TRP A 181 2.17 9.93 7.92
N VAL A 182 2.35 8.92 8.77
CA VAL A 182 1.37 7.97 9.34
C VAL A 182 1.25 6.62 8.62
N HIS A 183 1.99 5.63 9.15
CA HIS A 183 1.82 4.19 8.94
C HIS A 183 1.11 3.50 10.13
N ALA A 184 0.30 4.23 10.92
CA ALA A 184 -0.29 3.70 12.14
C ALA A 184 -1.72 3.17 11.92
N VAL A 185 -1.99 1.92 12.35
CA VAL A 185 -3.36 1.40 12.43
C VAL A 185 -4.11 2.08 13.56
N SER A 186 -5.29 2.64 13.25
CA SER A 186 -6.10 3.36 14.23
C SER A 186 -6.92 2.43 15.14
N ILE A 187 -7.32 1.25 14.67
CA ILE A 187 -8.18 0.29 15.38
C ILE A 187 -7.82 -1.15 15.00
N PHE A 188 -7.82 -2.05 15.98
CA PHE A 188 -7.79 -3.50 15.79
C PHE A 188 -9.13 -4.13 16.15
N PHE A 189 -9.50 -5.21 15.45
CA PHE A 189 -10.58 -6.08 15.92
C PHE A 189 -10.15 -6.83 17.20
N PRO A 190 -11.09 -7.21 18.08
CA PRO A 190 -10.77 -7.96 19.29
C PRO A 190 -9.95 -9.23 19.00
N GLY A 191 -8.87 -9.43 19.78
CA GLY A 191 -7.96 -10.56 19.63
C GLY A 191 -6.82 -10.36 18.63
N TYR A 192 -6.79 -9.24 17.92
CA TYR A 192 -5.67 -8.86 17.06
C TYR A 192 -4.74 -7.86 17.72
N LYS A 193 -3.46 -7.89 17.33
CA LYS A 193 -2.42 -7.01 17.85
C LYS A 193 -1.39 -6.62 16.78
N GLU A 194 -0.62 -5.61 17.11
CA GLU A 194 0.59 -5.20 16.40
C GLU A 194 1.83 -5.96 16.92
N LEU A 195 2.78 -6.20 16.02
CA LEU A 195 4.15 -6.57 16.34
C LEU A 195 5.11 -5.50 15.81
N HIS A 196 6.02 -5.02 16.64
CA HIS A 196 7.11 -4.15 16.22
C HIS A 196 8.36 -5.00 16.01
N PHE A 197 8.96 -4.93 14.82
CA PHE A 197 10.27 -5.53 14.57
C PHE A 197 11.40 -4.67 15.14
N THR A 198 12.57 -5.28 15.35
CA THR A 198 13.80 -4.57 15.73
C THR A 198 14.70 -4.31 14.52
N PRO A 199 15.62 -3.32 14.59
CA PRO A 199 16.54 -3.01 13.49
C PRO A 199 17.47 -4.18 13.11
N GLU A 200 17.67 -5.14 14.01
CA GLU A 200 18.43 -6.36 13.75
C GLU A 200 17.67 -7.37 12.90
N GLU A 201 16.34 -7.26 12.79
CA GLU A 201 15.48 -8.16 12.01
C GLU A 201 15.16 -7.58 10.63
N VAL A 202 14.88 -6.28 10.58
CA VAL A 202 14.46 -5.59 9.36
C VAL A 202 14.67 -4.10 9.51
N VAL A 203 15.09 -3.48 8.42
CA VAL A 203 15.34 -2.05 8.36
C VAL A 203 14.45 -1.45 7.29
N MET A 204 13.68 -0.45 7.68
CA MET A 204 12.98 0.42 6.74
C MET A 204 13.83 1.66 6.51
N ARG A 205 14.43 1.74 5.32
CA ARG A 205 15.30 2.86 4.92
C ARG A 205 14.46 3.99 4.37
N HIS A 206 14.55 5.18 4.96
CA HIS A 206 13.96 6.40 4.41
C HIS A 206 15.04 7.22 3.71
N TYR A 207 14.90 7.48 2.41
CA TYR A 207 15.90 8.23 1.63
C TYR A 207 15.62 9.74 1.69
N ASN A 208 16.07 10.40 2.77
CA ASN A 208 15.91 11.86 2.97
C ASN A 208 17.09 12.70 2.44
N SER A 209 16.79 13.93 2.01
CA SER A 209 17.80 14.93 1.58
C SER A 209 18.29 15.80 2.74
N VAL A 210 19.62 16.00 2.84
CA VAL A 210 20.34 16.78 3.87
C VAL A 210 19.88 18.23 4.00
N ALA A 211 19.17 18.78 3.01
CA ALA A 211 18.77 20.19 3.00
C ALA A 211 17.73 20.57 4.08
N LEU A 212 17.07 19.60 4.73
CA LEU A 212 15.94 19.88 5.64
C LEU A 212 16.27 19.84 7.14
N GLN A 213 17.38 19.23 7.58
CA GLN A 213 17.61 18.98 9.01
C GLN A 213 18.76 19.77 9.66
N GLY A 214 19.48 20.62 8.94
CA GLY A 214 20.34 21.66 9.53
C GLY A 214 21.57 21.19 10.33
N ASN A 215 21.68 19.92 10.74
CA ASN A 215 22.88 19.36 11.38
C ASN A 215 22.84 17.80 11.44
N PRO A 216 23.50 17.08 10.51
CA PRO A 216 23.52 15.62 10.53
C PRO A 216 24.57 15.09 11.52
N ASP A 217 24.20 14.11 12.35
CA ASP A 217 25.17 13.28 13.06
C ASP A 217 25.86 12.34 12.07
N LEU A 218 27.09 12.69 11.70
CA LEU A 218 27.90 12.00 10.69
C LEU A 218 28.34 10.58 11.12
N THR A 219 28.13 10.19 12.38
CA THR A 219 28.55 8.87 12.88
C THR A 219 27.64 7.72 12.43
N LEU A 220 26.40 8.02 11.99
CA LEU A 220 25.47 7.05 11.38
C LEU A 220 25.76 6.72 9.91
N LEU A 221 26.73 7.38 9.27
CA LEU A 221 26.96 7.28 7.82
C LEU A 221 27.71 6.01 7.36
N ASN A 222 28.37 5.29 8.27
CA ASN A 222 29.27 4.19 7.88
C ASN A 222 28.55 2.91 7.40
N ASP A 223 27.25 2.74 7.65
CA ASP A 223 26.46 1.56 7.27
C ASP A 223 25.30 1.89 6.29
N THR A 224 25.51 2.89 5.45
CA THR A 224 24.46 3.47 4.58
C THR A 224 24.30 2.80 3.22
N ALA A 225 25.25 1.95 2.80
CA ALA A 225 25.19 1.31 1.48
C ALA A 225 24.02 0.32 1.42
N PHE A 226 23.20 0.41 0.38
CA PHE A 226 22.24 -0.64 0.05
C PHE A 226 23.04 -1.93 -0.24
N PRO A 227 22.54 -3.13 0.14
CA PRO A 227 23.32 -4.37 0.01
C PRO A 227 23.86 -4.55 -1.41
N ALA A 228 25.17 -4.71 -1.55
CA ALA A 228 25.85 -4.69 -2.86
C ALA A 228 25.32 -5.78 -3.82
N GLU A 229 24.96 -6.95 -3.27
CA GLU A 229 24.37 -8.06 -4.04
C GLU A 229 23.01 -7.67 -4.64
N LEU A 230 22.13 -7.06 -3.85
CA LEU A 230 20.83 -6.57 -4.30
C LEU A 230 20.97 -5.35 -5.22
N MET A 231 21.92 -4.45 -4.95
CA MET A 231 22.14 -3.22 -5.73
C MET A 231 22.41 -3.52 -7.20
N SER A 232 23.29 -4.48 -7.50
CA SER A 232 23.61 -4.85 -8.88
C SER A 232 22.39 -5.40 -9.64
N THR A 233 21.57 -6.20 -8.96
CA THR A 233 20.36 -6.80 -9.53
C THR A 233 19.26 -5.74 -9.71
N LEU A 234 19.07 -4.89 -8.71
CA LEU A 234 18.10 -3.80 -8.73
C LEU A 234 18.42 -2.82 -9.86
N TYR A 235 19.68 -2.36 -9.94
CA TYR A 235 20.13 -1.45 -10.99
C TYR A 235 19.80 -1.99 -12.39
N ARG A 236 20.18 -3.24 -12.66
CA ARG A 236 19.90 -3.90 -13.95
C ARG A 236 18.40 -3.95 -14.26
N LYS A 237 17.56 -4.30 -13.28
CA LYS A 237 16.10 -4.36 -13.46
C LYS A 237 15.49 -2.99 -13.73
N VAL A 238 15.95 -1.97 -13.01
CA VAL A 238 15.52 -0.59 -13.22
C VAL A 238 15.92 -0.13 -14.62
N GLU A 239 17.17 -0.38 -15.03
CA GLU A 239 17.66 -0.08 -16.38
C GLU A 239 16.83 -0.78 -17.47
N GLU A 240 16.56 -2.08 -17.32
CA GLU A 240 15.71 -2.85 -18.24
C GLU A 240 14.30 -2.25 -18.34
N THR A 241 13.68 -1.91 -17.21
CA THR A 241 12.34 -1.29 -17.17
C THR A 241 12.34 0.09 -17.83
N LEU A 242 13.34 0.93 -17.56
CA LEU A 242 13.45 2.25 -18.18
C LEU A 242 13.69 2.15 -19.69
N ASN A 243 14.55 1.22 -20.12
CA ASN A 243 14.79 0.97 -21.53
C ASN A 243 13.55 0.42 -22.24
N HIS A 244 12.72 -0.38 -21.56
CA HIS A 244 11.47 -0.85 -22.14
C HIS A 244 10.45 0.29 -22.36
N VAL A 245 10.36 1.22 -21.40
CA VAL A 245 9.37 2.31 -21.43
C VAL A 245 9.82 3.49 -22.29
N TYR A 246 11.10 3.86 -22.20
CA TYR A 246 11.64 5.07 -22.82
C TYR A 246 12.68 4.78 -23.92
N GLY A 247 13.18 3.56 -24.00
CA GLY A 247 14.07 3.16 -25.08
C GLY A 247 13.32 3.21 -26.39
N SER A 248 13.84 4.00 -27.33
CA SER A 248 13.32 4.03 -28.68
C SER A 248 13.52 2.63 -29.28
N ALA A 249 12.45 2.02 -29.80
CA ALA A 249 12.59 0.89 -30.70
C ALA A 249 13.35 1.40 -31.94
N ASN A 250 14.65 1.10 -32.02
CA ASN A 250 15.39 1.20 -33.26
C ASN A 250 15.02 0.03 -34.17
#